data_AF-K3ZIK7-F1
#
_entry.id   AF-K3ZIK7-F1
#
_cell.length_a   1.000
_cell.length_b   1.000
_cell.length_c   1.000
_cell.angle_alpha   90.00
_cell.angle_beta   90.00
_cell.angle_gamma   90.00
#
_symmetry.space_group_name_H-M   'P 1'
#
loop_
_entity.id
_entity.type
_entity.pdbx_description
1 polymer ?
#
loop_
_entity_poly.entity_id
_entity_poly.type
_entity_poly.pdbx_seq_one_letter_code
_entity_poly.pdbx_strand_id
1 'polypeptide(L)'
;MGCGPSIPNKYTIGGKGRKRRSIIQEVAVFVPTVRIPVASDIVHPLRGIVSKDLVDRLSTLRAHVVELAEEIYCADVSAVSELQHALEEYLPVVLGLTVKESRLEPSVQFRWKTLDDDQECCLASAWYEVLSVVHMMAMLALFEANLTLIPKNAQAGSERKVSEDAKKDVVNALLRASGCLDYSVRRILVQIPAQVKKSFPSYLQEGMLEAISIQALAQCVEIQLGLASECEKATLSVKRRLACEQVSYFSQAHYCLSGCDTSDSYGKKLLLFLKWKCMEAKAVAYYYHGLVLDKGGETANHISAVCCLSAAEDLLSDSKRACLSFCLANPVTRVPPPWGVMKNMHKKIPDVAYKKFQVYGHLFEQDKNSALQSIPDLPEFALSLRPEGYELPSTDSIWENVNGQPQIQSLKEHLNDDEDEVDTK
;
A
#
# COMPACT_ATOMS: atom_id res chain seq x y z
N MET A 1 45.02 -6.06 20.03
CA MET A 1 44.50 -5.02 19.13
C MET A 1 43.20 -5.52 18.54
N GLY A 2 42.08 -4.90 18.91
CA GLY A 2 40.75 -5.29 18.45
C GLY A 2 39.78 -4.18 18.81
N CYS A 3 39.46 -3.33 17.84
CA CYS A 3 38.47 -2.27 17.97
C CYS A 3 37.18 -2.75 17.31
N GLY A 4 36.14 -2.97 18.11
CA GLY A 4 34.77 -3.14 17.62
C GLY A 4 34.17 -1.78 17.20
N PRO A 5 33.22 -1.76 16.25
CA PRO A 5 32.62 -0.52 15.77
C PRO A 5 31.73 0.11 16.85
N SER A 6 32.00 1.37 17.15
CA SER A 6 31.24 2.19 18.09
C SER A 6 29.96 2.69 17.40
N ILE A 7 28.80 2.46 18.00
CA ILE A 7 27.53 3.04 17.58
C ILE A 7 27.58 4.56 17.85
N PRO A 8 27.30 5.44 16.87
CA PRO A 8 27.40 6.87 17.09
C PRO A 8 26.24 7.37 17.96
N ASN A 9 26.61 8.03 19.06
CA ASN A 9 25.69 8.76 19.94
C ASN A 9 25.00 9.89 19.15
N LYS A 10 23.66 9.91 19.18
CA LYS A 10 22.84 10.92 18.52
C LYS A 10 23.02 12.30 19.16
N TYR A 11 23.17 13.30 18.30
CA TYR A 11 23.21 14.72 18.61
C TYR A 11 21.93 15.20 19.34
N THR A 12 22.12 16.03 20.37
CA THR A 12 21.09 16.83 21.03
C THR A 12 21.19 18.26 20.53
N ILE A 13 20.13 18.80 19.89
CA ILE A 13 19.80 20.23 19.91
C ILE A 13 18.26 20.40 19.83
N GLY A 14 17.71 21.07 20.85
CA GLY A 14 16.54 21.98 20.85
C GLY A 14 15.22 21.57 20.18
N GLY A 15 14.22 21.23 20.99
CA GLY A 15 12.80 21.25 20.60
C GLY A 15 11.97 20.22 21.37
N LYS A 16 10.82 20.63 21.95
CA LYS A 16 9.86 19.75 22.62
C LYS A 16 9.26 18.74 21.61
N GLY A 17 9.96 17.63 21.37
CA GLY A 17 9.45 16.48 20.63
C GLY A 17 9.51 15.25 21.51
N ARG A 18 8.35 14.63 21.78
CA ARG A 18 8.32 13.28 22.36
C ARG A 18 9.24 12.41 21.49
N LYS A 19 10.28 11.80 22.08
CA LYS A 19 11.13 10.83 21.38
C LYS A 19 10.23 9.73 20.82
N ARG A 20 9.89 9.75 19.52
CA ARG A 20 9.20 8.65 18.84
C ARG A 20 10.04 7.40 19.10
N ARG A 21 9.52 6.47 19.92
CA ARG A 21 10.16 5.17 20.10
C ARG A 21 10.12 4.49 18.72
N SER A 22 11.28 4.20 18.14
CA SER A 22 11.35 3.50 16.86
C SER A 22 10.90 2.06 17.07
N ILE A 23 9.62 1.77 16.86
CA ILE A 23 9.10 0.41 16.83
C ILE A 23 9.57 -0.20 15.50
N ILE A 24 10.47 -1.19 15.58
CA ILE A 24 10.86 -1.96 14.38
C ILE A 24 9.65 -2.81 13.98
N GLN A 25 9.04 -2.49 12.85
CA GLN A 25 7.82 -3.13 12.38
C GLN A 25 8.07 -4.56 11.89
N GLU A 26 7.10 -5.45 12.16
CA GLU A 26 6.98 -6.76 11.51
C GLU A 26 6.08 -6.61 10.27
N VAL A 27 6.44 -7.28 9.17
CA VAL A 27 5.82 -7.07 7.85
C VAL A 27 5.29 -8.39 7.29
N ALA A 28 3.98 -8.59 7.31
CA ALA A 28 3.29 -9.59 6.49
C ALA A 28 2.75 -8.93 5.22
N VAL A 29 2.17 -7.75 5.37
CA VAL A 29 1.78 -6.84 4.28
C VAL A 29 2.67 -5.62 4.35
N PHE A 30 3.42 -5.35 3.28
CA PHE A 30 4.24 -4.15 3.20
C PHE A 30 3.36 -2.95 2.92
N VAL A 31 3.41 -1.99 3.84
CA VAL A 31 2.84 -0.66 3.68
C VAL A 31 3.98 0.26 3.26
N PRO A 32 3.95 0.79 2.03
CA PRO A 32 4.83 1.88 1.62
C PRO A 32 4.58 3.13 2.48
N THR A 33 5.28 4.24 2.21
CA THR A 33 5.25 5.45 3.03
C THR A 33 3.85 5.90 3.42
N VAL A 34 3.52 5.84 4.71
CA VAL A 34 2.32 6.47 5.26
C VAL A 34 2.58 7.97 5.33
N ARG A 35 1.60 8.75 4.87
CA ARG A 35 1.60 10.21 4.98
C ARG A 35 0.51 10.62 5.94
N ILE A 36 0.78 11.64 6.73
CA ILE A 36 -0.19 12.20 7.66
C ILE A 36 -0.41 13.68 7.34
N PRO A 37 -1.65 14.18 7.47
CA PRO A 37 -1.91 15.58 7.25
C PRO A 37 -1.25 16.40 8.37
N VAL A 38 -0.79 17.59 8.00
CA VAL A 38 -0.33 18.61 8.95
C VAL A 38 -1.39 19.70 9.01
N ALA A 39 -1.61 20.32 10.16
CA ALA A 39 -2.56 21.42 10.32
C ALA A 39 -2.41 22.47 9.20
N SER A 40 -3.50 22.86 8.54
CA SER A 40 -3.49 23.82 7.44
C SER A 40 -4.45 24.96 7.76
N ASP A 41 -4.10 26.17 7.31
CA ASP A 41 -4.98 27.33 7.48
C ASP A 41 -6.10 27.30 6.44
N ILE A 42 -7.23 26.71 6.81
CA ILE A 42 -8.45 26.66 6.00
C ILE A 42 -9.27 27.94 6.16
N VAL A 43 -9.21 28.56 7.34
CA VAL A 43 -10.14 29.62 7.73
C VAL A 43 -9.85 30.91 6.97
N HIS A 44 -8.61 31.37 6.93
CA HIS A 44 -8.30 32.66 6.31
C HIS A 44 -8.56 32.67 4.79
N PRO A 45 -8.14 31.66 4.01
CA PRO A 45 -8.32 31.69 2.55
C PRO A 45 -9.77 31.58 2.09
N LEU A 46 -10.67 31.01 2.91
CA LEU A 46 -12.08 30.82 2.56
C LEU A 46 -13.02 31.84 3.22
N ARG A 47 -12.52 32.64 4.17
CA ARG A 47 -13.33 33.63 4.90
C ARG A 47 -13.94 34.64 3.93
N GLY A 48 -15.27 34.77 4.00
CA GLY A 48 -16.04 35.70 3.15
C GLY A 48 -16.22 35.21 1.71
N ILE A 49 -15.66 34.06 1.33
CA ILE A 49 -15.86 33.42 0.03
C ILE A 49 -16.97 32.37 0.12
N VAL A 50 -17.02 31.62 1.22
CA VAL A 50 -18.05 30.61 1.50
C VAL A 50 -18.68 30.84 2.88
N SER A 51 -19.76 30.12 3.19
CA SER A 51 -20.45 30.24 4.47
C SER A 51 -19.52 29.88 5.64
N LYS A 52 -19.74 30.54 6.79
CA LYS A 52 -18.99 30.26 8.02
C LYS A 52 -19.12 28.78 8.42
N ASP A 53 -20.34 28.24 8.34
CA ASP A 53 -20.60 26.84 8.69
C ASP A 53 -19.77 25.86 7.86
N LEU A 54 -19.56 26.16 6.56
CA LEU A 54 -18.72 25.34 5.69
C LEU A 54 -17.25 25.42 6.09
N VAL A 55 -16.74 26.63 6.34
CA VAL A 55 -15.36 26.83 6.80
C VAL A 55 -15.11 26.09 8.12
N ASP A 56 -16.04 26.25 9.08
CA ASP A 56 -15.94 25.64 10.40
C ASP A 56 -16.00 24.11 10.30
N ARG A 57 -16.88 23.56 9.46
CA ARG A 57 -16.99 22.11 9.24
C ARG A 57 -15.74 21.52 8.57
N LEU A 58 -15.26 22.14 7.49
CA LEU A 58 -14.05 21.71 6.79
C LEU A 58 -12.82 21.77 7.73
N SER A 59 -12.69 22.84 8.51
CA SER A 59 -11.60 23.01 9.47
C SER A 59 -11.67 21.99 10.60
N THR A 60 -12.87 21.72 11.15
CA THR A 60 -13.07 20.77 12.26
C THR A 60 -12.77 19.34 11.84
N LEU A 61 -13.34 18.89 10.71
CA LEU A 61 -13.10 17.54 10.21
C LEU A 61 -11.62 17.31 9.89
N ARG A 62 -10.97 18.28 9.24
CA ARG A 62 -9.53 18.14 8.95
C ARG A 62 -8.68 18.14 10.22
N ALA A 63 -9.02 18.95 11.21
CA ALA A 63 -8.32 18.96 12.50
C ALA A 63 -8.45 17.61 13.22
N HIS A 64 -9.63 16.99 13.17
CA HIS A 64 -9.87 15.66 13.74
C HIS A 64 -9.02 14.57 13.04
N VAL A 65 -8.96 14.59 11.71
CA VAL A 65 -8.08 13.68 10.95
C VAL A 65 -6.60 13.88 11.33
N VAL A 66 -6.15 15.14 11.48
CA VAL A 66 -4.76 15.45 11.91
C VAL A 66 -4.48 14.86 13.29
N GLU A 67 -5.39 15.04 14.25
CA GLU A 67 -5.24 14.52 15.62
C GLU A 67 -5.12 12.99 15.64
N LEU A 68 -6.05 12.29 14.99
CA LEU A 68 -6.05 10.83 14.91
C LEU A 68 -4.80 10.28 14.20
N ALA A 69 -4.30 10.99 13.19
CA ALA A 69 -3.14 10.56 12.41
C ALA A 69 -1.81 10.63 13.19
N GLU A 70 -1.69 11.46 14.23
CA GLU A 70 -0.44 11.61 15.00
C GLU A 70 -0.03 10.31 15.71
N GLU A 71 -1.00 9.48 16.10
CA GLU A 71 -0.78 8.26 16.88
C GLU A 71 -0.73 6.96 16.06
N ILE A 72 -0.77 7.07 14.72
CA ILE A 72 -0.88 5.90 13.82
C ILE A 72 0.20 4.84 14.02
N TYR A 73 1.42 5.22 14.42
CA TYR A 73 2.51 4.27 14.67
C TYR A 73 2.23 3.25 15.77
N CYS A 74 1.43 3.66 16.75
CA CYS A 74 1.05 2.81 17.86
C CYS A 74 -0.33 2.18 17.65
N ALA A 75 -1.04 2.55 16.58
CA ALA A 75 -2.41 2.13 16.32
C ALA A 75 -2.57 0.62 16.26
N ASP A 76 -3.67 0.15 16.82
CA ASP A 76 -4.23 -1.17 16.56
C ASP A 76 -5.30 -1.06 15.46
N VAL A 77 -5.98 -2.18 15.18
CA VAL A 77 -7.03 -2.22 14.15
C VAL A 77 -8.16 -1.23 14.45
N SER A 78 -8.49 -0.99 15.72
CA SER A 78 -9.58 -0.06 16.10
C SER A 78 -9.21 1.38 15.79
N ALA A 79 -8.00 1.81 16.15
CA ALA A 79 -7.52 3.16 15.85
C ALA A 79 -7.37 3.41 14.34
N VAL A 80 -7.00 2.39 13.57
CA VAL A 80 -7.00 2.47 12.09
C VAL A 80 -8.42 2.69 11.56
N SER A 81 -9.40 1.93 12.04
CA SER A 81 -10.80 2.07 11.63
C SER A 81 -11.39 3.43 11.98
N GLU A 82 -11.07 3.98 13.15
CA GLU A 82 -11.52 5.32 13.58
C GLU A 82 -11.00 6.41 12.63
N LEU A 83 -9.70 6.37 12.30
CA LEU A 83 -9.12 7.30 11.34
C LEU A 83 -9.68 7.11 9.93
N GLN A 84 -9.96 5.87 9.54
CA GLN A 84 -10.60 5.57 8.26
C GLN A 84 -11.96 6.27 8.15
N HIS A 85 -12.77 6.17 9.21
CA HIS A 85 -14.08 6.81 9.28
C HIS A 85 -13.97 8.33 9.23
N ALA A 86 -13.02 8.93 9.97
CA ALA A 86 -12.79 10.36 9.93
C ALA A 86 -12.39 10.87 8.52
N LEU A 87 -11.62 10.08 7.76
CA LEU A 87 -11.30 10.37 6.36
C LEU A 87 -12.54 10.29 5.46
N GLU A 88 -13.41 9.29 5.67
CA GLU A 88 -14.67 9.13 4.94
C GLU A 88 -15.66 10.27 5.21
N GLU A 89 -15.69 10.82 6.42
CA GLU A 89 -16.50 12.01 6.75
C GLU A 89 -15.90 13.30 6.17
N TYR A 90 -14.57 13.41 6.15
CA TYR A 90 -13.87 14.58 5.62
C TYR A 90 -13.95 14.69 4.09
N LEU A 91 -13.86 13.55 3.39
CA LEU A 91 -13.73 13.49 1.94
C LEU A 91 -14.89 14.19 1.18
N PRO A 92 -16.19 13.95 1.48
CA PRO A 92 -17.31 14.65 0.85
C PRO A 92 -17.24 16.18 0.97
N VAL A 93 -16.71 16.69 2.08
CA VAL A 93 -16.64 18.13 2.34
C VAL A 93 -15.50 18.77 1.53
N VAL A 94 -14.31 18.17 1.51
CA VAL A 94 -13.19 18.70 0.69
C VAL A 94 -13.44 18.56 -0.80
N LEU A 95 -14.18 17.53 -1.23
CA LEU A 95 -14.55 17.34 -2.65
C LEU A 95 -15.30 18.54 -3.22
N GLY A 96 -16.11 19.23 -2.43
CA GLY A 96 -16.83 20.41 -2.93
C GLY A 96 -15.90 21.56 -3.36
N LEU A 97 -14.68 21.64 -2.84
CA LEU A 97 -13.66 22.60 -3.32
C LEU A 97 -13.19 22.28 -4.75
N THR A 98 -13.36 21.04 -5.21
CA THR A 98 -12.95 20.61 -6.56
C THR A 98 -14.01 20.86 -7.63
N VAL A 99 -15.24 21.21 -7.22
CA VAL A 99 -16.37 21.52 -8.11
C VAL A 99 -16.01 22.75 -8.93
N LYS A 100 -16.01 22.63 -10.26
CA LYS A 100 -15.50 23.66 -11.18
C LYS A 100 -16.24 24.99 -11.03
N GLU A 101 -17.54 24.92 -10.75
CA GLU A 101 -18.42 26.06 -10.55
C GLU A 101 -18.03 26.90 -9.32
N SER A 102 -17.40 26.28 -8.32
CA SER A 102 -16.98 26.96 -7.08
C SER A 102 -15.79 27.89 -7.28
N ARG A 103 -14.90 27.58 -8.25
CA ARG A 103 -13.59 28.25 -8.43
C ARG A 103 -12.69 28.23 -7.18
N LEU A 104 -12.88 27.25 -6.29
CA LEU A 104 -12.16 27.15 -5.00
C LEU A 104 -10.96 26.18 -5.01
N GLU A 105 -10.72 25.48 -6.12
CA GLU A 105 -9.70 24.41 -6.19
C GLU A 105 -8.30 24.85 -5.70
N PRO A 106 -7.77 26.04 -6.06
CA PRO A 106 -6.46 26.48 -5.58
C PRO A 106 -6.53 27.34 -4.30
N SER A 107 -7.70 27.49 -3.66
CA SER A 107 -7.90 28.48 -2.59
C SER A 107 -7.18 28.14 -1.30
N VAL A 108 -7.03 26.85 -0.98
CA VAL A 108 -6.43 26.39 0.28
C VAL A 108 -5.11 25.71 0.01
N GLN A 109 -4.11 26.05 0.82
CA GLN A 109 -2.81 25.38 0.81
C GLN A 109 -2.81 24.21 1.80
N PHE A 110 -2.66 23.01 1.27
CA PHE A 110 -2.71 21.77 2.04
C PHE A 110 -1.33 21.19 2.30
N ARG A 111 -1.10 20.81 3.56
CA ARG A 111 0.17 20.26 4.03
C ARG A 111 0.03 18.80 4.46
N TRP A 112 0.95 17.99 3.96
CA TRP A 112 1.14 16.59 4.32
C TRP A 112 2.60 16.32 4.60
N LYS A 113 2.88 15.38 5.47
CA LYS A 113 4.23 14.90 5.69
C LYS A 113 4.30 13.39 5.71
N THR A 114 5.42 12.85 5.29
CA THR A 114 5.76 11.44 5.49
C THR A 114 5.93 11.17 6.98
N LEU A 115 5.55 9.97 7.37
CA LEU A 115 5.56 9.60 8.76
C LEU A 115 7.00 9.28 9.27
N ASP A 116 7.84 8.64 8.44
CA ASP A 116 9.16 8.15 8.88
C ASP A 116 10.31 9.18 8.82
N ASP A 117 10.29 10.13 7.87
CA ASP A 117 11.35 11.14 7.71
C ASP A 117 10.87 12.60 7.81
N ASP A 118 9.59 12.81 8.17
CA ASP A 118 8.94 14.12 8.33
C ASP A 118 9.14 15.05 7.10
N GLN A 119 9.35 14.49 5.90
CA GLN A 119 9.40 15.24 4.66
C GLN A 119 8.02 15.81 4.35
N GLU A 120 7.92 17.13 4.36
CA GLU A 120 6.65 17.84 4.10
C GLU A 120 6.47 18.18 2.62
N CYS A 121 5.23 18.09 2.16
CA CYS A 121 4.77 18.58 0.86
C CYS A 121 3.56 19.49 1.08
N CYS A 122 3.61 20.66 0.45
CA CYS A 122 2.69 21.77 0.67
C CYS A 122 2.21 22.29 -0.68
N LEU A 123 0.92 22.12 -1.02
CA LEU A 123 0.38 22.48 -2.33
C LEU A 123 -0.98 23.16 -2.20
N ALA A 124 -1.19 24.23 -2.97
CA ALA A 124 -2.46 24.91 -3.11
C ALA A 124 -3.31 24.22 -4.18
N SER A 125 -3.91 23.09 -3.83
CA SER A 125 -4.76 22.29 -4.71
C SER A 125 -5.67 21.38 -3.91
N ALA A 126 -6.98 21.53 -4.07
CA ALA A 126 -7.99 20.67 -3.47
C ALA A 126 -7.93 19.26 -4.06
N TRP A 127 -7.61 19.10 -5.34
CA TRP A 127 -7.41 17.76 -5.92
C TRP A 127 -6.20 17.04 -5.33
N TYR A 128 -5.14 17.77 -4.95
CA TYR A 128 -4.02 17.18 -4.21
C TYR A 128 -4.43 16.73 -2.79
N GLU A 129 -5.30 17.48 -2.11
CA GLU A 129 -5.85 17.05 -0.81
C GLU A 129 -6.68 15.79 -0.98
N VAL A 130 -7.59 15.76 -1.96
CA VAL A 130 -8.42 14.58 -2.29
C VAL A 130 -7.55 13.37 -2.61
N LEU A 131 -6.52 13.52 -3.45
CA LEU A 131 -5.53 12.47 -3.72
C LEU A 131 -4.88 11.98 -2.43
N SER A 132 -4.53 12.90 -1.52
CA SER A 132 -3.81 12.55 -0.31
C SER A 132 -4.67 11.85 0.72
N VAL A 133 -5.96 12.23 0.84
CA VAL A 133 -6.97 11.53 1.63
C VAL A 133 -7.18 10.10 1.11
N VAL A 134 -7.47 9.94 -0.20
CA VAL A 134 -7.71 8.60 -0.79
C VAL A 134 -6.46 7.72 -0.74
N HIS A 135 -5.28 8.30 -0.97
CA HIS A 135 -4.01 7.60 -0.78
C HIS A 135 -3.83 7.13 0.67
N MET A 136 -4.11 7.99 1.65
CA MET A 136 -4.01 7.63 3.07
C MET A 136 -4.98 6.51 3.41
N MET A 137 -6.22 6.56 2.92
CA MET A 137 -7.19 5.48 3.08
C MET A 137 -6.64 4.14 2.55
N ALA A 138 -6.00 4.14 1.38
CA ALA A 138 -5.37 2.94 0.84
C ALA A 138 -4.22 2.41 1.72
N MET A 139 -3.34 3.29 2.20
CA MET A 139 -2.23 2.89 3.07
C MET A 139 -2.72 2.32 4.40
N LEU A 140 -3.79 2.90 4.96
CA LEU A 140 -4.43 2.42 6.18
C LEU A 140 -5.06 1.05 5.99
N ALA A 141 -5.69 0.77 4.84
CA ALA A 141 -6.19 -0.55 4.53
C ALA A 141 -5.07 -1.61 4.38
N LEU A 142 -3.92 -1.26 3.80
CA LEU A 142 -2.72 -2.12 3.82
C LEU A 142 -2.21 -2.34 5.25
N PHE A 143 -2.27 -1.31 6.09
CA PHE A 143 -1.80 -1.36 7.47
C PHE A 143 -2.71 -2.21 8.36
N GLU A 144 -4.03 -2.07 8.21
CA GLU A 144 -5.06 -2.92 8.80
C GLU A 144 -4.81 -4.39 8.45
N ALA A 145 -4.57 -4.69 7.16
CA ALA A 145 -4.23 -6.02 6.68
C ALA A 145 -2.96 -6.57 7.37
N ASN A 146 -1.92 -5.76 7.53
CA ASN A 146 -0.69 -6.16 8.23
C ASN A 146 -0.94 -6.46 9.71
N LEU A 147 -1.70 -5.62 10.41
CA LEU A 147 -2.04 -5.78 11.84
C LEU A 147 -2.88 -7.03 12.08
N THR A 148 -3.81 -7.34 11.18
CA THR A 148 -4.66 -8.53 11.26
C THR A 148 -3.87 -9.82 11.06
N LEU A 149 -2.87 -9.80 10.16
CA LEU A 149 -1.97 -10.95 9.96
C LEU A 149 -0.90 -11.08 11.07
N ILE A 150 -0.53 -9.98 11.72
CA ILE A 150 0.47 -9.94 12.80
C ILE A 150 -0.12 -9.28 14.06
N PRO A 151 -0.94 -10.01 14.84
CA PRO A 151 -1.50 -9.46 16.07
C PRO A 151 -0.39 -9.15 17.08
N LYS A 152 -0.37 -7.93 17.62
CA LYS A 152 0.64 -7.46 18.60
C LYS A 152 0.69 -8.30 19.89
N ASN A 153 -0.38 -9.03 20.21
CA ASN A 153 -0.55 -9.81 21.44
C ASN A 153 -0.18 -11.30 21.30
N ALA A 154 0.44 -11.73 20.20
CA ALA A 154 0.89 -13.11 20.07
C ALA A 154 2.00 -13.41 21.10
N GLN A 155 1.69 -14.24 22.10
CA GLN A 155 2.68 -14.75 23.06
C GLN A 155 3.88 -15.34 22.30
N ALA A 156 5.08 -14.92 22.70
CA ALA A 156 6.33 -15.39 22.10
C ALA A 156 6.40 -16.93 22.17
N GLY A 157 6.35 -17.60 21.02
CA GLY A 157 6.49 -19.05 20.90
C GLY A 157 5.20 -19.83 20.59
N SER A 158 4.02 -19.21 20.62
CA SER A 158 2.81 -19.85 20.09
C SER A 158 2.74 -19.73 18.57
N GLU A 159 2.35 -20.81 17.89
CA GLU A 159 2.11 -20.80 16.45
C GLU A 159 1.01 -19.78 16.13
N ARG A 160 1.37 -18.65 15.53
CA ARG A 160 0.45 -17.57 15.17
C ARG A 160 -0.56 -18.10 14.15
N LYS A 161 -1.74 -18.51 14.62
CA LYS A 161 -2.82 -19.01 13.77
C LYS A 161 -3.81 -17.87 13.50
N VAL A 162 -3.81 -17.38 12.26
CA VAL A 162 -4.82 -16.43 11.77
C VAL A 162 -6.07 -17.23 11.37
N SER A 163 -7.25 -16.80 11.80
CA SER A 163 -8.51 -17.45 11.46
C SER A 163 -8.85 -17.28 9.96
N GLU A 164 -9.68 -18.16 9.42
CA GLU A 164 -10.16 -18.04 8.04
C GLU A 164 -10.94 -16.73 7.81
N ASP A 165 -11.71 -16.28 8.79
CA ASP A 165 -12.46 -15.02 8.69
C ASP A 165 -11.52 -13.81 8.70
N ALA A 166 -10.49 -13.79 9.55
CA ALA A 166 -9.47 -12.75 9.52
C ALA A 166 -8.72 -12.73 8.18
N LYS A 167 -8.49 -13.88 7.53
CA LYS A 167 -7.91 -13.93 6.18
C LYS A 167 -8.85 -13.31 5.13
N LYS A 168 -10.17 -13.47 5.26
CA LYS A 168 -11.15 -12.80 4.37
C LYS A 168 -11.13 -11.29 4.59
N ASP A 169 -11.08 -10.83 5.84
CA ASP A 169 -11.00 -9.40 6.17
C ASP A 169 -9.74 -8.77 5.57
N VAL A 170 -8.61 -9.47 5.64
CA VAL A 170 -7.36 -9.06 4.99
C VAL A 170 -7.53 -8.98 3.47
N VAL A 171 -8.17 -9.96 2.83
CA VAL A 171 -8.44 -9.91 1.39
C VAL A 171 -9.29 -8.69 1.03
N ASN A 172 -10.34 -8.40 1.80
CA ASN A 172 -11.17 -7.22 1.60
C ASN A 172 -10.36 -5.92 1.75
N ALA A 173 -9.53 -5.81 2.80
CA ALA A 173 -8.70 -4.63 3.01
C ALA A 173 -7.69 -4.41 1.87
N LEU A 174 -7.05 -5.47 1.37
CA LEU A 174 -6.12 -5.39 0.24
C LEU A 174 -6.85 -5.00 -1.08
N LEU A 175 -8.05 -5.52 -1.32
CA LEU A 175 -8.87 -5.13 -2.48
C LEU A 175 -9.30 -3.66 -2.41
N ARG A 176 -9.71 -3.18 -1.23
CA ARG A 176 -10.02 -1.76 -0.99
C ARG A 176 -8.80 -0.88 -1.27
N ALA A 177 -7.62 -1.26 -0.76
CA ALA A 177 -6.38 -0.53 -1.00
C ALA A 177 -6.06 -0.45 -2.50
N SER A 178 -6.16 -1.56 -3.22
CA SER A 178 -5.97 -1.61 -4.67
C SER A 178 -6.96 -0.71 -5.40
N GLY A 179 -8.25 -0.77 -5.05
CA GLY A 179 -9.31 0.05 -5.64
C GLY A 179 -9.08 1.55 -5.47
N CYS A 180 -8.75 1.98 -4.24
CA CYS A 180 -8.46 3.39 -3.95
C CYS A 180 -7.27 3.91 -4.77
N LEU A 181 -6.20 3.12 -4.89
CA LEU A 181 -5.00 3.51 -5.65
C LEU A 181 -5.22 3.51 -7.16
N ASP A 182 -5.94 2.50 -7.70
CA ASP A 182 -6.30 2.46 -9.11
C ASP A 182 -7.21 3.65 -9.49
N TYR A 183 -8.19 3.97 -8.63
CA TYR A 183 -9.02 5.15 -8.81
C TYR A 183 -8.22 6.45 -8.74
N SER A 184 -7.26 6.53 -7.80
CA SER A 184 -6.37 7.68 -7.68
C SER A 184 -5.63 7.95 -8.98
N VAL A 185 -5.07 6.91 -9.60
CA VAL A 185 -4.38 7.01 -10.89
C VAL A 185 -5.34 7.40 -12.02
N ARG A 186 -6.43 6.65 -12.19
CA ARG A 186 -7.30 6.79 -13.37
C ARG A 186 -8.22 8.01 -13.34
N ARG A 187 -8.58 8.49 -12.15
CA ARG A 187 -9.66 9.48 -11.97
C ARG A 187 -9.23 10.74 -11.24
N ILE A 188 -8.31 10.65 -10.27
CA ILE A 188 -7.88 11.81 -9.49
C ILE A 188 -6.67 12.50 -10.15
N LEU A 189 -5.60 11.75 -10.49
CA LEU A 189 -4.38 12.31 -11.08
C LEU A 189 -4.62 13.03 -12.43
N VAL A 190 -5.66 12.64 -13.16
CA VAL A 190 -6.07 13.27 -14.42
C VAL A 190 -6.68 14.66 -14.22
N GLN A 191 -7.20 14.96 -13.02
CA GLN A 191 -7.74 16.27 -12.68
C GLN A 191 -6.65 17.27 -12.24
N ILE A 192 -5.47 16.75 -11.86
CA ILE A 192 -4.37 17.57 -11.33
C ILE A 192 -3.50 18.07 -12.48
N PRO A 193 -3.33 19.40 -12.64
CA PRO A 193 -2.49 19.97 -13.70
C PRO A 193 -1.05 19.45 -13.65
N ALA A 194 -0.44 19.26 -14.82
CA ALA A 194 0.94 18.76 -14.92
C ALA A 194 1.97 19.60 -14.15
N GLN A 195 1.74 20.91 -14.03
CA GLN A 195 2.63 21.81 -13.28
C GLN A 195 2.58 21.54 -11.77
N VAL A 196 1.41 21.20 -11.23
CA VAL A 196 1.24 20.83 -9.82
C VAL A 196 1.90 19.46 -9.57
N LYS A 197 1.73 18.52 -10.50
CA LYS A 197 2.34 17.18 -10.42
C LYS A 197 3.87 17.20 -10.41
N LYS A 198 4.53 18.20 -10.99
CA LYS A 198 6.00 18.36 -10.91
C LYS A 198 6.50 18.62 -9.49
N SER A 199 5.64 19.15 -8.63
CA SER A 199 5.94 19.39 -7.21
C SER A 199 5.57 18.19 -6.33
N PHE A 200 5.10 17.09 -6.92
CA PHE A 200 4.79 15.89 -6.17
C PHE A 200 6.06 15.23 -5.64
N PRO A 201 6.03 14.72 -4.42
CA PRO A 201 7.04 13.79 -3.96
C PRO A 201 7.10 12.55 -4.87
N SER A 202 8.28 11.95 -4.96
CA SER A 202 8.57 10.71 -5.70
C SER A 202 7.53 9.60 -5.46
N TYR A 203 7.12 9.38 -4.22
CA TYR A 203 6.16 8.34 -3.85
C TYR A 203 4.71 8.59 -4.33
N LEU A 204 4.39 9.77 -4.88
CA LEU A 204 3.09 10.07 -5.53
C LEU A 204 3.13 10.03 -7.05
N GLN A 205 4.25 9.59 -7.63
CA GLN A 205 4.31 9.33 -9.07
C GLN A 205 3.31 8.24 -9.45
N GLU A 206 2.74 8.36 -10.66
CA GLU A 206 1.72 7.46 -11.20
C GLU A 206 2.15 5.99 -11.07
N GLY A 207 3.34 5.65 -11.57
CA GLY A 207 3.88 4.29 -11.51
C GLY A 207 4.11 3.77 -10.08
N MET A 208 4.33 4.64 -9.09
CA MET A 208 4.40 4.22 -7.68
C MET A 208 3.01 3.80 -7.19
N LEU A 209 1.97 4.61 -7.46
CA LEU A 209 0.60 4.29 -7.05
C LEU A 209 0.09 3.02 -7.72
N GLU A 210 0.38 2.84 -9.01
CA GLU A 210 0.05 1.62 -9.76
C GLU A 210 0.78 0.40 -9.19
N ALA A 211 2.08 0.50 -8.92
CA ALA A 211 2.86 -0.59 -8.36
C ALA A 211 2.30 -1.05 -7.02
N ILE A 212 1.89 -0.12 -6.16
CA ILE A 212 1.32 -0.45 -4.84
C ILE A 212 -0.09 -1.03 -4.98
N SER A 213 -0.90 -0.54 -5.92
CA SER A 213 -2.21 -1.14 -6.22
C SER A 213 -2.07 -2.61 -6.64
N ILE A 214 -1.14 -2.89 -7.55
CA ILE A 214 -0.88 -4.23 -8.07
C ILE A 214 -0.22 -5.12 -7.00
N GLN A 215 0.65 -4.56 -6.15
CA GLN A 215 1.21 -5.26 -4.99
C GLN A 215 0.10 -5.80 -4.08
N ALA A 216 -0.93 -5.00 -3.81
CA ALA A 216 -2.05 -5.42 -2.96
C ALA A 216 -2.79 -6.62 -3.57
N LEU A 217 -3.03 -6.61 -4.89
CA LEU A 217 -3.61 -7.76 -5.61
C LEU A 217 -2.72 -9.00 -5.54
N ALA A 218 -1.40 -8.84 -5.71
CA ALA A 218 -0.45 -9.95 -5.61
C ALA A 218 -0.49 -10.60 -4.21
N GLN A 219 -0.66 -9.79 -3.15
CA GLN A 219 -0.79 -10.28 -1.78
C GLN A 219 -2.16 -10.92 -1.52
N CYS A 220 -3.25 -10.47 -2.15
CA CYS A 220 -4.52 -11.21 -2.14
C CYS A 220 -4.34 -12.63 -2.69
N VAL A 221 -3.64 -12.77 -3.83
CA VAL A 221 -3.36 -14.08 -4.42
C VAL A 221 -2.49 -14.94 -3.49
N GLU A 222 -1.54 -14.34 -2.78
CA GLU A 222 -0.73 -15.05 -1.76
C GLU A 222 -1.60 -15.70 -0.68
N ILE A 223 -2.61 -14.98 -0.20
CA ILE A 223 -3.56 -15.48 0.81
C ILE A 223 -4.41 -16.59 0.21
N GLN A 224 -4.99 -16.38 -0.98
CA GLN A 224 -5.79 -17.38 -1.69
C GLN A 224 -5.00 -18.67 -1.98
N LEU A 225 -3.73 -18.54 -2.36
CA LEU A 225 -2.83 -19.66 -2.58
C LEU A 225 -2.51 -20.39 -1.28
N GLY A 226 -2.32 -19.66 -0.18
CA GLY A 226 -2.20 -20.22 1.17
C GLY A 226 -3.41 -21.10 1.51
N LEU A 227 -4.62 -20.57 1.34
CA LEU A 227 -5.88 -21.29 1.54
C LEU A 227 -6.01 -22.52 0.64
N ALA A 228 -5.72 -22.37 -0.65
CA ALA A 228 -5.74 -23.47 -1.58
C ALA A 228 -4.75 -24.56 -1.18
N SER A 229 -3.56 -24.18 -0.70
CA SER A 229 -2.52 -25.13 -0.28
C SER A 229 -2.94 -26.03 0.89
N GLU A 230 -3.77 -25.48 1.79
CA GLU A 230 -4.35 -26.16 2.96
C GLU A 230 -5.64 -26.93 2.61
N CYS A 231 -6.27 -26.61 1.48
CA CYS A 231 -7.47 -27.29 1.01
C CYS A 231 -7.16 -28.59 0.27
N GLU A 232 -7.68 -29.72 0.76
CA GLU A 232 -7.55 -31.03 0.12
C GLU A 232 -8.25 -31.10 -1.25
N LYS A 233 -9.33 -30.34 -1.43
CA LYS A 233 -10.09 -30.30 -2.68
C LYS A 233 -9.41 -29.47 -3.77
N ALA A 234 -8.45 -28.61 -3.42
CA ALA A 234 -7.77 -27.77 -4.38
C ALA A 234 -6.74 -28.59 -5.18
N THR A 235 -6.95 -28.70 -6.49
CA THR A 235 -6.07 -29.45 -7.38
C THR A 235 -4.71 -28.76 -7.56
N LEU A 236 -3.70 -29.52 -8.02
CA LEU A 236 -2.39 -28.94 -8.37
C LEU A 236 -2.52 -27.87 -9.46
N SER A 237 -3.42 -28.06 -10.42
CA SER A 237 -3.64 -27.07 -11.48
C SER A 237 -4.14 -25.74 -10.94
N VAL A 238 -5.02 -25.74 -9.94
CA VAL A 238 -5.48 -24.53 -9.26
C VAL A 238 -4.34 -23.85 -8.52
N LYS A 239 -3.54 -24.61 -7.75
CA LYS A 239 -2.39 -24.08 -7.01
C LYS A 239 -1.32 -23.48 -7.94
N ARG A 240 -1.04 -24.18 -9.04
CA ARG A 240 -0.14 -23.71 -10.10
C ARG A 240 -0.64 -22.41 -10.73
N ARG A 241 -1.93 -22.34 -11.09
CA ARG A 241 -2.54 -21.14 -11.67
C ARG A 241 -2.37 -19.93 -10.74
N LEU A 242 -2.79 -20.06 -9.48
CA LEU A 242 -2.68 -18.97 -8.49
C LEU A 242 -1.22 -18.54 -8.30
N ALA A 243 -0.28 -19.48 -8.21
CA ALA A 243 1.15 -19.15 -8.08
C ALA A 243 1.68 -18.40 -9.31
N CYS A 244 1.28 -18.79 -10.53
CA CYS A 244 1.69 -18.10 -11.76
C CYS A 244 1.03 -16.71 -11.87
N GLU A 245 -0.25 -16.56 -11.51
CA GLU A 245 -0.91 -15.25 -11.43
C GLU A 245 -0.18 -14.31 -10.45
N GLN A 246 0.26 -14.82 -9.30
CA GLN A 246 1.05 -14.05 -8.32
C GLN A 246 2.36 -13.52 -8.93
N VAL A 247 3.07 -14.34 -9.71
CA VAL A 247 4.28 -13.92 -10.45
C VAL A 247 3.96 -12.80 -11.43
N SER A 248 2.87 -12.93 -12.17
CA SER A 248 2.43 -11.92 -13.14
C SER A 248 2.09 -10.59 -12.48
N TYR A 249 1.37 -10.58 -11.36
CA TYR A 249 1.10 -9.34 -10.61
C TYR A 249 2.39 -8.69 -10.12
N PHE A 250 3.31 -9.41 -9.47
CA PHE A 250 4.56 -8.79 -9.01
C PHE A 250 5.44 -8.30 -10.16
N SER A 251 5.41 -8.97 -11.31
CA SER A 251 6.13 -8.52 -12.51
C SER A 251 5.53 -7.23 -13.06
N GLN A 252 4.20 -7.12 -13.09
CA GLN A 252 3.51 -5.87 -13.48
C GLN A 252 3.79 -4.73 -12.48
N ALA A 253 3.73 -4.99 -11.17
CA ALA A 253 4.06 -4.00 -10.15
C ALA A 253 5.48 -3.47 -10.31
N HIS A 254 6.46 -4.36 -10.56
CA HIS A 254 7.83 -3.95 -10.83
C HIS A 254 7.93 -3.14 -12.13
N TYR A 255 7.19 -3.52 -13.18
CA TYR A 255 7.19 -2.80 -14.44
C TYR A 255 6.64 -1.37 -14.29
N CYS A 256 5.61 -1.14 -13.49
CA CYS A 256 5.07 0.21 -13.21
C CYS A 256 6.12 1.17 -12.64
N LEU A 257 7.14 0.66 -11.95
CA LEU A 257 8.25 1.47 -11.42
C LEU A 257 9.30 1.84 -12.49
N SER A 258 9.18 1.32 -13.71
CA SER A 258 10.09 1.62 -14.82
C SER A 258 9.91 3.09 -15.25
N GLY A 259 10.84 3.95 -14.84
CA GLY A 259 10.77 5.39 -15.10
C GLY A 259 10.35 6.23 -13.89
N CYS A 260 10.03 5.60 -12.76
CA CYS A 260 9.88 6.30 -11.49
C CYS A 260 11.24 6.63 -10.87
N ASP A 261 11.29 7.74 -10.12
CA ASP A 261 12.45 8.03 -9.26
C ASP A 261 12.34 7.20 -7.98
N THR A 262 13.10 6.11 -7.94
CA THR A 262 13.20 5.21 -6.79
C THR A 262 14.51 5.43 -6.02
N SER A 263 15.11 6.61 -6.09
CA SER A 263 16.41 6.89 -5.46
C SER A 263 16.30 7.17 -3.95
N ASP A 264 15.13 7.56 -3.48
CA ASP A 264 14.86 7.73 -2.05
C ASP A 264 14.80 6.40 -1.29
N SER A 265 14.73 6.46 0.04
CA SER A 265 14.64 5.28 0.91
C SER A 265 13.38 4.45 0.62
N TYR A 266 12.27 5.10 0.30
CA TYR A 266 10.96 4.48 0.14
C TYR A 266 10.82 3.69 -1.14
N GLY A 267 11.16 4.29 -2.27
CA GLY A 267 11.21 3.65 -3.59
C GLY A 267 12.22 2.50 -3.60
N LYS A 268 13.40 2.69 -2.99
CA LYS A 268 14.36 1.58 -2.80
C LYS A 268 13.75 0.43 -2.01
N LYS A 269 13.04 0.73 -0.92
CA LYS A 269 12.46 -0.31 -0.06
C LYS A 269 11.31 -1.05 -0.77
N LEU A 270 10.47 -0.34 -1.52
CA LEU A 270 9.42 -0.94 -2.35
C LEU A 270 10.03 -1.87 -3.42
N LEU A 271 11.08 -1.44 -4.13
CA LEU A 271 11.77 -2.29 -5.10
C LEU A 271 12.33 -3.57 -4.48
N LEU A 272 12.96 -3.46 -3.31
CA LEU A 272 13.47 -4.63 -2.57
C LEU A 272 12.34 -5.57 -2.15
N PHE A 273 11.21 -5.01 -1.71
CA PHE A 273 10.02 -5.79 -1.37
C PHE A 273 9.49 -6.57 -2.58
N LEU A 274 9.24 -5.87 -3.69
CA LEU A 274 8.74 -6.48 -4.93
C LEU A 274 9.70 -7.54 -5.47
N LYS A 275 11.02 -7.28 -5.41
CA LYS A 275 12.05 -8.26 -5.80
C LYS A 275 11.98 -9.51 -4.95
N TRP A 276 11.97 -9.36 -3.62
CA TRP A 276 11.87 -10.49 -2.70
C TRP A 276 10.60 -11.31 -2.95
N LYS A 277 9.43 -10.65 -2.99
CA LYS A 277 8.15 -11.33 -3.18
C LYS A 277 7.98 -11.96 -4.56
N CYS A 278 8.52 -11.34 -5.62
CA CYS A 278 8.55 -11.95 -6.94
C CYS A 278 9.38 -13.24 -6.96
N MET A 279 10.53 -13.26 -6.26
CA MET A 279 11.34 -14.48 -6.14
C MET A 279 10.61 -15.60 -5.37
N GLU A 280 9.94 -15.28 -4.26
CA GLU A 280 9.09 -16.24 -3.56
C GLU A 280 7.97 -16.78 -4.45
N ALA A 281 7.24 -15.89 -5.14
CA ALA A 281 6.17 -16.27 -6.05
C ALA A 281 6.67 -17.18 -7.18
N LYS A 282 7.83 -16.87 -7.77
CA LYS A 282 8.45 -17.69 -8.82
C LYS A 282 8.87 -19.06 -8.28
N ALA A 283 9.46 -19.13 -7.09
CA ALA A 283 9.81 -20.40 -6.46
C ALA A 283 8.57 -21.29 -6.29
N VAL A 284 7.48 -20.73 -5.79
CA VAL A 284 6.22 -21.47 -5.59
C VAL A 284 5.56 -21.85 -6.92
N ALA A 285 5.63 -20.98 -7.94
CA ALA A 285 5.10 -21.26 -9.27
C ALA A 285 5.84 -22.42 -9.94
N TYR A 286 7.18 -22.40 -9.92
CA TYR A 286 7.99 -23.50 -10.44
C TYR A 286 7.80 -24.79 -9.65
N TYR A 287 7.64 -24.71 -8.33
CA TYR A 287 7.33 -25.88 -7.52
C TYR A 287 6.03 -26.56 -7.97
N TYR A 288 4.93 -25.81 -8.08
CA TYR A 288 3.66 -26.41 -8.53
C TYR A 288 3.68 -26.78 -10.01
N HIS A 289 4.42 -26.06 -10.85
CA HIS A 289 4.59 -26.42 -12.26
C HIS A 289 5.33 -27.74 -12.42
N GLY A 290 6.46 -27.92 -11.72
CA GLY A 290 7.22 -29.16 -11.69
C GLY A 290 6.38 -30.34 -11.19
N LEU A 291 5.56 -30.14 -10.15
CA LEU A 291 4.64 -31.18 -9.67
C LEU A 291 3.54 -31.56 -10.67
N VAL A 292 3.11 -30.64 -11.53
CA VAL A 292 2.15 -30.96 -12.60
C VAL A 292 2.83 -31.71 -13.73
N LEU A 293 4.03 -31.29 -14.15
CA LEU A 293 4.84 -31.98 -15.15
C LEU A 293 5.18 -33.40 -14.72
N ASP A 294 5.53 -33.61 -13.45
CA ASP A 294 5.86 -34.92 -12.89
C ASP A 294 4.73 -35.96 -13.01
N LYS A 295 3.47 -35.52 -13.18
CA LYS A 295 2.33 -36.41 -13.44
C LYS A 295 2.22 -36.86 -14.90
N GLY A 296 3.01 -36.30 -15.80
CA GLY A 296 3.10 -36.73 -17.20
C GLY A 296 3.75 -38.11 -17.31
N GLY A 297 3.42 -38.84 -18.38
CA GLY A 297 3.93 -40.22 -18.59
C GLY A 297 5.24 -40.30 -19.37
N GLU A 298 5.67 -39.22 -20.01
CA GLU A 298 6.86 -39.20 -20.87
C GLU A 298 8.14 -38.80 -20.08
N THR A 299 9.27 -39.38 -20.46
CA THR A 299 10.60 -39.07 -19.88
C THR A 299 10.93 -37.58 -19.88
N ALA A 300 10.58 -36.85 -20.95
CA ALA A 300 10.80 -35.41 -21.06
C ALA A 300 10.06 -34.61 -19.98
N ASN A 301 8.89 -35.08 -19.53
CA ASN A 301 8.16 -34.45 -18.44
C ASN A 301 8.90 -34.58 -17.11
N HIS A 302 9.50 -35.74 -16.84
CA HIS A 302 10.27 -35.97 -15.61
C HIS A 302 11.55 -35.13 -15.56
N ILE A 303 12.26 -35.00 -16.70
CA ILE A 303 13.42 -34.12 -16.83
C ILE A 303 12.99 -32.66 -16.56
N SER A 304 11.93 -32.21 -17.23
CA SER A 304 11.38 -30.87 -17.05
C SER A 304 10.93 -30.60 -15.61
N ALA A 305 10.34 -31.60 -14.94
CA ALA A 305 9.96 -31.53 -13.54
C ALA A 305 11.17 -31.34 -12.63
N VAL A 306 12.26 -32.07 -12.84
CA VAL A 306 13.52 -31.87 -12.10
C VAL A 306 14.07 -30.46 -12.32
N CYS A 307 14.12 -29.97 -13.57
CA CYS A 307 14.55 -28.61 -13.87
C CYS A 307 13.75 -27.55 -13.09
N CYS A 308 12.42 -27.68 -13.09
CA CYS A 308 11.54 -26.75 -12.38
C CYS A 308 11.75 -26.80 -10.87
N LEU A 309 11.89 -28.00 -10.29
CA LEU A 309 12.04 -28.17 -8.86
C LEU A 309 13.41 -27.68 -8.35
N SER A 310 14.48 -27.89 -9.12
CA SER A 310 15.79 -27.28 -8.85
C SER A 310 15.72 -25.76 -8.94
N ALA A 311 15.10 -25.21 -9.99
CA ALA A 311 14.92 -23.75 -10.12
C ALA A 311 14.11 -23.17 -8.95
N ALA A 312 13.09 -23.88 -8.48
CA ALA A 312 12.30 -23.47 -7.32
C ALA A 312 13.14 -23.41 -6.03
N GLU A 313 14.03 -24.37 -5.82
CA GLU A 313 14.94 -24.40 -4.67
C GLU A 313 15.96 -23.25 -4.72
N ASP A 314 16.58 -23.00 -5.88
CA ASP A 314 17.52 -21.90 -6.08
C ASP A 314 16.85 -20.55 -5.84
N LEU A 315 15.66 -20.33 -6.43
CA LEU A 315 14.88 -19.10 -6.23
C LEU A 315 14.47 -18.91 -4.77
N LEU A 316 14.14 -19.98 -4.06
CA LEU A 316 13.83 -19.94 -2.63
C LEU A 316 15.07 -19.59 -1.78
N SER A 317 16.24 -20.06 -2.16
CA SER A 317 17.51 -19.69 -1.51
C SER A 317 17.82 -18.21 -1.71
N ASP A 318 17.62 -17.72 -2.93
CA ASP A 318 17.86 -16.34 -3.32
C ASP A 318 16.85 -15.37 -2.71
N SER A 319 15.58 -15.78 -2.59
CA SER A 319 14.53 -14.97 -1.98
C SER A 319 14.84 -14.66 -0.51
N LYS A 320 15.48 -15.57 0.24
CA LYS A 320 15.93 -15.33 1.62
C LYS A 320 16.94 -14.17 1.68
N ARG A 321 17.86 -14.10 0.72
CA ARG A 321 18.85 -13.00 0.65
C ARG A 321 18.17 -11.68 0.27
N ALA A 322 17.20 -11.72 -0.64
CA ALA A 322 16.39 -10.56 -1.00
C ALA A 322 15.56 -10.06 0.21
N CYS A 323 14.96 -10.96 0.99
CA CYS A 323 14.23 -10.64 2.22
C CYS A 323 15.12 -9.91 3.23
N LEU A 324 16.34 -10.42 3.47
CA LEU A 324 17.30 -9.76 4.36
C LEU A 324 17.66 -8.35 3.85
N SER A 325 17.87 -8.20 2.54
CA SER A 325 18.16 -6.90 1.92
C SER A 325 17.01 -5.91 2.15
N PHE A 326 15.76 -6.35 1.97
CA PHE A 326 14.57 -5.56 2.28
C PHE A 326 14.50 -5.17 3.77
N CYS A 327 14.77 -6.11 4.68
CA CYS A 327 14.67 -5.88 6.12
C CYS A 327 15.69 -4.87 6.62
N LEU A 328 16.91 -4.91 6.07
CA LEU A 328 18.01 -4.02 6.43
C LEU A 328 17.92 -2.64 5.77
N ALA A 329 17.10 -2.48 4.73
CA ALA A 329 16.90 -1.20 4.07
C ALA A 329 16.02 -0.26 4.91
N ASN A 330 16.28 1.05 4.81
CA ASN A 330 15.56 2.04 5.60
C ASN A 330 14.09 2.18 5.16
N PRO A 331 13.08 2.23 6.05
CA PRO A 331 13.12 2.27 7.53
C PRO A 331 13.92 1.19 8.28
N VAL A 332 13.48 0.02 8.66
CA VAL A 332 14.27 -1.18 9.04
C VAL A 332 13.17 -2.02 9.64
N THR A 333 13.03 -3.23 9.16
CA THR A 333 11.93 -4.10 9.56
C THR A 333 12.50 -5.37 10.16
N ARG A 334 11.73 -5.98 11.05
CA ARG A 334 12.06 -7.32 11.51
C ARG A 334 11.92 -8.29 10.36
N VAL A 335 12.69 -9.38 10.43
CA VAL A 335 12.49 -10.50 9.52
C VAL A 335 11.03 -10.98 9.65
N PRO A 336 10.27 -10.97 8.55
CA PRO A 336 8.89 -11.40 8.56
C PRO A 336 8.73 -12.82 9.08
N PRO A 337 7.71 -13.11 9.91
CA PRO A 337 7.37 -14.49 10.21
C PRO A 337 6.92 -15.20 8.92
N PRO A 338 7.25 -16.49 8.73
CA PRO A 338 6.70 -17.26 7.62
C PRO A 338 5.17 -17.28 7.70
N TRP A 339 4.49 -16.82 6.65
CA TRP A 339 3.04 -16.78 6.57
C TRP A 339 2.53 -17.33 5.23
N GLY A 340 1.22 -17.55 5.12
CA GLY A 340 0.58 -18.00 3.89
C GLY A 340 1.17 -19.30 3.36
N VAL A 341 1.31 -19.40 2.04
CA VAL A 341 1.90 -20.59 1.39
C VAL A 341 3.35 -20.85 1.84
N MET A 342 4.10 -19.79 2.15
CA MET A 342 5.52 -19.87 2.50
C MET A 342 5.78 -20.55 3.83
N LYS A 343 4.79 -20.62 4.74
CA LYS A 343 4.89 -21.38 5.99
C LYS A 343 5.35 -22.82 5.78
N ASN A 344 4.93 -23.44 4.67
CA ASN A 344 5.24 -24.82 4.35
C ASN A 344 6.32 -24.96 3.26
N MET A 345 6.43 -23.99 2.35
CA MET A 345 7.30 -24.10 1.17
C MET A 345 8.79 -24.08 1.49
N HIS A 346 9.18 -23.41 2.59
CA HIS A 346 10.57 -23.41 3.07
C HIS A 346 11.15 -24.82 3.30
N LYS A 347 10.28 -25.79 3.65
CA LYS A 347 10.64 -27.19 3.82
C LYS A 347 10.26 -28.04 2.61
N LYS A 348 9.04 -27.84 2.07
CA LYS A 348 8.52 -28.68 0.99
C LYS A 348 9.33 -28.56 -0.30
N ILE A 349 9.79 -27.36 -0.68
CA ILE A 349 10.50 -27.16 -1.94
C ILE A 349 11.83 -27.94 -1.94
N PRO A 350 12.75 -27.74 -0.97
CA PRO A 350 14.00 -28.51 -0.93
C PRO A 350 13.77 -30.03 -0.82
N ASP A 351 12.85 -30.46 0.06
CA ASP A 351 12.57 -31.88 0.29
C ASP A 351 12.09 -32.58 -0.99
N VAL A 352 11.22 -31.92 -1.78
CA VAL A 352 10.68 -32.48 -3.02
C VAL A 352 11.71 -32.41 -4.14
N ALA A 353 12.44 -31.29 -4.26
CA ALA A 353 13.51 -31.15 -5.25
C ALA A 353 14.56 -32.26 -5.09
N TYR A 354 15.04 -32.46 -3.87
CA TYR A 354 15.98 -33.53 -3.54
C TYR A 354 15.46 -34.92 -3.91
N LYS A 355 14.24 -35.27 -3.47
CA LYS A 355 13.64 -36.58 -3.76
C LYS A 355 13.44 -36.82 -5.26
N LYS A 356 13.00 -35.80 -6.00
CA LYS A 356 12.78 -35.91 -7.44
C LYS A 356 14.09 -36.00 -8.21
N PHE A 357 15.11 -35.28 -7.78
CA PHE A 357 16.46 -35.42 -8.32
C PHE A 357 17.02 -36.83 -8.06
N GLN A 358 16.79 -37.44 -6.89
CA GLN A 358 17.23 -38.82 -6.66
C GLN A 358 16.57 -39.83 -7.61
N VAL A 359 15.29 -39.65 -7.91
CA VAL A 359 14.52 -40.58 -8.77
C VAL A 359 14.90 -40.40 -10.24
N TYR A 360 14.96 -39.16 -10.73
CA TYR A 360 15.09 -38.86 -12.16
C TYR A 360 16.43 -38.22 -12.55
N GLY A 361 17.33 -37.97 -11.62
CA GLY A 361 18.62 -37.30 -11.87
C GLY A 361 19.46 -38.04 -12.89
N HIS A 362 19.37 -39.36 -12.96
CA HIS A 362 20.04 -40.16 -13.99
C HIS A 362 19.53 -39.83 -15.41
N LEU A 363 18.23 -39.54 -15.58
CA LEU A 363 17.65 -39.13 -16.86
C LEU A 363 18.17 -37.74 -17.24
N PHE A 364 18.25 -36.85 -16.25
CA PHE A 364 18.79 -35.49 -16.43
C PHE A 364 20.28 -35.52 -16.82
N GLU A 365 21.07 -36.43 -16.24
CA GLU A 365 22.49 -36.61 -16.58
C GLU A 365 22.72 -37.24 -17.94
N GLN A 366 21.86 -38.18 -18.35
CA GLN A 366 21.91 -38.82 -19.68
C GLN A 366 21.53 -37.84 -20.80
N ASP A 367 20.65 -36.88 -20.51
CA ASP A 367 20.17 -35.87 -21.45
C ASP A 367 21.06 -34.60 -21.52
N LYS A 368 22.28 -34.64 -20.94
CA LYS A 368 23.25 -33.53 -20.92
C LYS A 368 23.63 -32.92 -22.27
N ASN A 369 23.35 -33.62 -23.37
CA ASN A 369 23.68 -33.19 -24.72
C ASN A 369 22.49 -32.62 -25.52
N SER A 370 21.30 -32.49 -24.91
CA SER A 370 20.10 -31.97 -25.59
C SER A 370 19.70 -30.58 -25.08
N ALA A 371 18.93 -29.85 -25.90
CA ALA A 371 18.42 -28.51 -25.57
C ALA A 371 17.34 -28.49 -24.45
N LEU A 372 17.00 -29.65 -23.86
CA LEU A 372 15.95 -29.82 -22.84
C LEU A 372 16.40 -29.43 -21.40
N GLN A 373 17.66 -29.04 -21.20
CA GLN A 373 18.15 -28.60 -19.89
C GLN A 373 17.76 -27.16 -19.52
N SER A 374 17.09 -26.42 -20.40
CA SER A 374 16.54 -25.12 -20.06
C SER A 374 15.36 -25.29 -19.10
N ILE A 375 15.28 -24.41 -18.09
CA ILE A 375 14.12 -24.34 -17.20
C ILE A 375 12.89 -24.05 -18.07
N PRO A 376 11.83 -24.89 -18.05
CA PRO A 376 10.61 -24.65 -18.80
C PRO A 376 9.99 -23.30 -18.44
N ASP A 377 9.38 -22.61 -19.40
CA ASP A 377 8.67 -21.37 -19.11
C ASP A 377 7.46 -21.61 -18.22
N LEU A 378 7.21 -20.68 -17.30
CA LEU A 378 5.99 -20.69 -16.50
C LEU A 378 4.78 -20.41 -17.40
N PRO A 379 3.67 -21.16 -17.25
CA PRO A 379 2.46 -20.90 -18.01
C PRO A 379 1.83 -19.56 -17.61
N GLU A 380 1.38 -18.81 -18.62
CA GLU A 380 0.62 -17.58 -18.41
C GLU A 380 -0.87 -17.88 -18.21
N PHE A 381 -1.49 -17.17 -17.27
CA PHE A 381 -2.93 -17.27 -17.01
C PHE A 381 -3.55 -15.88 -16.96
N ALA A 382 -4.83 -15.81 -17.28
CA ALA A 382 -5.62 -14.60 -17.07
C ALA A 382 -5.66 -14.26 -15.58
N LEU A 383 -5.38 -12.99 -15.27
CA LEU A 383 -5.42 -12.46 -13.92
C LEU A 383 -6.86 -12.42 -13.39
N SER A 384 -7.10 -13.11 -12.28
CA SER A 384 -8.45 -13.32 -11.74
C SER A 384 -8.94 -12.17 -10.84
N LEU A 385 -8.03 -11.42 -10.23
CA LEU A 385 -8.36 -10.26 -9.40
C LEU A 385 -8.20 -8.95 -10.18
N ARG A 386 -9.04 -7.99 -9.82
CA ARG A 386 -8.96 -6.61 -10.27
C ARG A 386 -9.10 -5.69 -9.05
N PRO A 387 -8.63 -4.44 -9.14
CA PRO A 387 -8.93 -3.44 -8.12
C PRO A 387 -10.43 -3.39 -7.85
N GLU A 388 -10.80 -3.21 -6.58
CA GLU A 388 -12.20 -3.00 -6.20
C GLU A 388 -12.74 -1.74 -6.87
N GLY A 389 -14.03 -1.73 -7.22
CA GLY A 389 -14.71 -0.60 -7.85
C GLY A 389 -14.95 0.56 -6.90
N TYR A 390 -13.89 1.13 -6.34
CA TYR A 390 -13.97 2.32 -5.50
C TYR A 390 -14.48 3.51 -6.32
N GLU A 391 -15.34 4.32 -5.73
CA GLU A 391 -15.81 5.59 -6.28
C GLU A 391 -15.75 6.67 -5.20
N LEU A 392 -15.49 7.92 -5.61
CA LEU A 392 -15.59 9.04 -4.69
C LEU A 392 -17.05 9.21 -4.24
N PRO A 393 -17.29 9.59 -2.97
CA PRO A 393 -18.62 9.91 -2.51
C PRO A 393 -19.14 11.18 -3.22
N SER A 394 -20.45 11.38 -3.18
CA SER A 394 -21.05 12.67 -3.53
C SER A 394 -20.52 13.77 -2.62
N THR A 395 -20.48 15.01 -3.13
CA THR A 395 -20.19 16.17 -2.29
C THR A 395 -21.20 16.28 -1.17
N ASP A 396 -20.75 16.75 -0.02
CA ASP A 396 -21.60 16.93 1.14
C ASP A 396 -22.73 17.95 0.90
N SER A 397 -23.91 17.73 1.50
CA SER A 397 -25.07 18.61 1.34
C SER A 397 -24.85 20.05 1.82
N ILE A 398 -23.82 20.29 2.64
CA ILE A 398 -23.41 21.66 3.02
C ILE A 398 -23.07 22.54 1.80
N TRP A 399 -22.74 21.92 0.66
CA TRP A 399 -22.43 22.62 -0.59
C TRP A 399 -23.67 23.07 -1.39
N GLU A 400 -24.88 22.58 -1.07
CA GLU A 400 -26.11 22.90 -1.80
C GLU A 400 -26.48 24.40 -1.76
N ASN A 401 -25.97 25.14 -0.76
CA ASN A 401 -26.24 26.56 -0.57
C ASN A 401 -25.09 27.48 -1.04
N VAL A 402 -24.01 26.93 -1.61
CA VAL A 402 -22.83 27.70 -2.04
C VAL A 402 -23.05 28.21 -3.48
N ASN A 403 -23.92 29.22 -3.63
CA ASN A 403 -23.93 30.02 -4.84
C ASN A 403 -22.64 30.86 -4.84
N GLY A 404 -21.74 30.64 -5.79
CA GLY A 404 -20.44 31.31 -5.93
C GLY A 404 -20.48 32.81 -6.24
N GLN A 405 -21.47 33.54 -5.70
CA GLN A 405 -21.46 35.00 -5.65
C GLN A 405 -20.88 35.42 -4.29
N PRO A 406 -19.90 36.33 -4.26
CA PRO A 406 -19.43 36.89 -3.01
C PRO A 406 -20.62 37.48 -2.25
N GLN A 407 -20.79 37.11 -0.98
CA GLN A 407 -21.70 37.81 -0.08
C GLN A 407 -21.11 39.20 0.16
N ILE A 408 -21.39 40.13 -0.75
CA ILE A 408 -21.22 41.54 -0.51
C ILE A 408 -22.29 41.89 0.53
N GLN A 409 -21.95 41.84 1.81
CA GLN A 409 -22.69 42.58 2.82
C GLN A 409 -22.68 44.03 2.35
N SER A 410 -23.82 44.52 1.88
CA SER A 410 -23.92 45.88 1.42
C SER A 410 -23.68 46.80 2.62
N LEU A 411 -22.75 47.74 2.49
CA LEU A 411 -22.45 48.80 3.46
C LEU A 411 -23.68 49.61 3.91
N LYS A 412 -24.86 49.42 3.29
CA LYS A 412 -26.11 50.08 3.66
C LYS A 412 -26.74 49.57 4.96
N GLU A 413 -26.42 48.36 5.42
CA GLU A 413 -27.02 47.84 6.67
C GLU A 413 -26.37 48.40 7.93
N HIS A 414 -25.22 49.10 7.83
CA HIS A 414 -24.56 49.76 8.96
C HIS A 414 -24.87 51.27 9.08
N LEU A 415 -25.68 51.84 8.19
CA LEU A 415 -25.97 53.29 8.17
C LEU A 415 -27.37 53.66 8.67
N ASN A 416 -28.17 52.68 9.11
CA ASN A 416 -29.56 52.92 9.54
C ASN A 416 -29.75 52.93 11.07
N ASP A 417 -28.68 52.81 11.87
CA ASP A 417 -28.79 52.76 13.34
C ASP A 417 -28.52 54.11 14.03
N ASP A 418 -28.24 55.20 13.30
CA ASP A 418 -27.80 56.48 13.91
C ASP A 418 -28.68 57.71 13.61
N GLU A 419 -29.88 57.53 13.06
CA GLU A 419 -30.86 58.63 12.97
C GLU A 419 -32.23 58.19 13.46
N ASP A 420 -32.47 58.29 14.77
CA ASP A 420 -33.77 58.72 15.29
C ASP A 420 -33.65 59.40 16.67
N GLU A 421 -33.81 60.72 16.56
CA GLU A 421 -34.55 61.62 17.46
C GLU A 421 -33.97 62.00 18.84
N VAL A 422 -33.21 63.10 18.77
CA VAL A 422 -33.02 64.09 19.83
C VAL A 422 -34.35 64.80 20.13
N ASP A 423 -34.73 64.79 21.41
CA ASP A 423 -35.75 65.60 22.06
C ASP A 423 -35.93 67.02 21.50
N THR A 424 -37.18 67.46 21.28
CA THR A 424 -37.56 68.85 21.59
C THR A 424 -39.04 69.03 21.98
N LYS A 425 -39.23 69.40 23.24
CA LYS A 425 -40.31 70.20 23.88
C LYS A 425 -41.68 69.57 24.18
#